data_AF-A0A832ICV4-F1
#
_entry.id   AF-A0A832ICV4-F1
#
_cell.length_a   1.000
_cell.length_b   1.000
_cell.length_c   1.000
_cell.angle_alpha   90.00
_cell.angle_beta   90.00
_cell.angle_gamma   90.00
#
_symmetry.space_group_name_H-M   'P 1'
#
loop_
_entity.id
_entity.type
_entity.pdbx_description
1 polymer ?
#
loop_
_entity_poly.entity_id
_entity_poly.type
_entity_poly.pdbx_seq_one_letter_code
_entity_poly.pdbx_strand_id
1 'polypeptide(L)'
;AYIEGVGDGGRFFTALHHASLKKPVVIWKVGLTAEGANAAASHTGALAVPSDIWQGMIRQAGAVPVVGFEEWLDVLVGFSHLSSVEIGERLAIISGPGGLAVAAAEACSVNGLKLAELSPKTLKILSSIVPPTGTSLKNPVDVGLTASLEMDIYIQSMKTLAQDPGVDGIIIIGAGLTPEMNRRYAEAIVETRNSLKKPIVVIGIPVRDQSYGEYLYAAGVPFFDSVERAVRTYARVLSYRRWRATTA
;
A
#
# COMPACT_ATOMS: atom_id res chain seq x y z
N ALA A 1 -5.43 -12.93 12.00
CA ALA A 1 -6.08 -14.13 12.54
C ALA A 1 -6.61 -14.94 11.37
N TYR A 2 -6.27 -16.21 11.33
CA TYR A 2 -6.89 -17.17 10.42
C TYR A 2 -8.12 -17.76 11.11
N ILE A 3 -9.25 -17.82 10.40
CA ILE A 3 -10.53 -18.27 10.95
C ILE A 3 -11.19 -19.26 9.98
N GLU A 4 -11.58 -20.42 10.51
CA GLU A 4 -12.38 -21.42 9.79
C GLU A 4 -13.85 -21.39 10.25
N GLY A 5 -14.07 -21.28 11.57
CA GLY A 5 -15.39 -21.20 12.18
C GLY A 5 -15.40 -20.36 13.46
N VAL A 6 -16.60 -19.99 13.91
CA VAL A 6 -16.84 -19.24 15.15
C VAL A 6 -17.96 -19.94 15.91
N GLY A 7 -17.72 -20.30 17.17
CA GLY A 7 -18.73 -20.95 18.02
C GLY A 7 -19.77 -19.96 18.56
N ASP A 8 -19.32 -18.96 19.31
CA ASP A 8 -20.17 -17.90 19.88
C ASP A 8 -19.98 -16.59 19.11
N GLY A 9 -20.89 -16.30 18.18
CA GLY A 9 -20.84 -15.11 17.33
C GLY A 9 -20.97 -13.80 18.10
N GLY A 10 -21.80 -13.75 19.14
CA GLY A 10 -22.03 -12.52 19.92
C GLY A 10 -20.82 -12.13 20.76
N ARG A 11 -20.22 -13.13 21.44
CA ARG A 11 -18.97 -12.94 22.16
C ARG A 11 -17.80 -12.63 21.22
N PHE A 12 -17.73 -13.30 20.07
CA PHE A 12 -16.73 -13.04 19.04
C PHE A 12 -16.81 -11.59 18.53
N PHE A 13 -18.00 -11.13 18.15
CA PHE A 13 -18.21 -9.76 17.70
C PHE A 13 -17.78 -8.73 18.75
N THR A 14 -18.21 -8.92 19.99
CA THR A 14 -17.87 -8.01 21.11
C THR A 14 -16.36 -7.94 21.33
N ALA A 15 -15.70 -9.09 21.38
CA ALA A 15 -14.24 -9.17 21.54
C ALA A 15 -13.50 -8.54 20.35
N LEU A 16 -13.98 -8.80 19.13
CA LEU A 16 -13.38 -8.27 17.91
C LEU A 16 -13.51 -6.75 17.85
N HIS A 17 -14.70 -6.21 18.10
CA HIS A 17 -14.94 -4.76 18.11
C HIS A 17 -14.06 -4.05 19.15
N HIS A 18 -14.02 -4.54 20.39
CA HIS A 18 -13.14 -3.97 21.43
C HIS A 18 -11.65 -4.05 21.08
N ALA A 19 -11.22 -5.14 20.43
CA ALA A 19 -9.85 -5.27 19.97
C ALA A 19 -9.53 -4.28 18.84
N SER A 20 -10.42 -4.13 17.85
CA SER A 20 -10.28 -3.22 16.72
C SER A 20 -10.19 -1.74 17.13
N LEU A 21 -10.85 -1.33 18.21
CA LEU A 21 -10.71 0.04 18.75
C LEU A 21 -9.30 0.33 19.27
N LYS A 22 -8.60 -0.72 19.76
CA LYS A 22 -7.26 -0.61 20.34
C LYS A 22 -6.15 -0.80 19.30
N LYS A 23 -6.33 -1.76 18.39
CA LYS A 23 -5.32 -2.15 17.39
C LYS A 23 -5.97 -2.78 16.15
N PRO A 24 -5.34 -2.70 14.97
CA PRO A 24 -5.87 -3.36 13.78
C PRO A 24 -5.95 -4.87 13.98
N VAL A 25 -7.11 -5.45 13.65
CA VAL A 25 -7.32 -6.90 13.64
C VAL A 25 -7.53 -7.35 12.20
N VAL A 26 -6.49 -7.91 11.59
CA VAL A 26 -6.53 -8.43 10.22
C VAL A 26 -7.06 -9.86 10.24
N ILE A 27 -8.13 -10.15 9.49
CA ILE A 27 -8.79 -11.45 9.48
C ILE A 27 -8.78 -12.07 8.09
N TRP A 28 -8.17 -13.25 8.01
CA TRP A 28 -8.31 -14.16 6.88
C TRP A 28 -9.32 -15.25 7.24
N LYS A 29 -10.54 -15.13 6.73
CA LYS A 29 -11.60 -16.14 6.90
C LYS A 29 -11.67 -17.01 5.64
N VAL A 30 -11.60 -18.33 5.82
CA VAL A 30 -11.87 -19.30 4.75
C VAL A 30 -13.27 -19.87 4.88
N GLY A 31 -13.77 -20.58 3.86
CA GLY A 31 -15.10 -21.18 3.90
C GLY A 31 -16.26 -20.18 3.85
N LEU A 32 -16.10 -19.12 3.04
CA LEU A 32 -17.18 -18.16 2.72
C LEU A 32 -17.90 -18.48 1.41
N THR A 33 -17.38 -19.41 0.62
CA THR A 33 -18.05 -19.99 -0.56
C THR A 33 -18.69 -21.32 -0.21
N ALA A 34 -19.61 -21.82 -1.04
CA ALA A 34 -20.26 -23.12 -0.80
C ALA A 34 -19.23 -24.26 -0.74
N GLU A 35 -18.28 -24.28 -1.67
CA GLU A 35 -17.22 -25.28 -1.75
C GLU A 35 -16.29 -25.20 -0.54
N GLY A 36 -15.87 -23.99 -0.18
CA GLY A 36 -14.99 -23.79 0.97
C GLY A 36 -15.69 -24.10 2.30
N ALA A 37 -16.98 -23.78 2.42
CA ALA A 37 -17.76 -24.06 3.61
C ALA A 37 -17.96 -25.57 3.80
N ASN A 38 -18.24 -26.31 2.72
CA ASN A 38 -18.32 -27.77 2.75
C ASN A 38 -16.99 -28.41 3.16
N ALA A 39 -15.87 -27.92 2.61
CA ALA A 39 -14.54 -28.39 2.97
C ALA A 39 -14.16 -28.06 4.43
N ALA A 40 -14.54 -26.87 4.93
CA ALA A 40 -14.30 -26.50 6.32
C ALA A 40 -15.18 -27.30 7.28
N ALA A 41 -16.43 -27.57 6.92
CA ALA A 41 -17.38 -28.33 7.74
C ALA A 41 -16.94 -29.78 7.92
N SER A 42 -16.40 -30.44 6.88
CA SER A 42 -15.87 -31.80 7.01
C SER A 42 -14.60 -31.87 7.89
N HIS A 43 -13.82 -30.78 7.93
CA HIS A 43 -12.59 -30.71 8.72
C HIS A 43 -12.81 -30.30 10.18
N THR A 44 -13.76 -29.41 10.45
CA THR A 44 -13.93 -28.76 11.77
C THR A 44 -15.27 -29.03 12.44
N GLY A 45 -16.26 -29.55 11.70
CA GLY A 45 -17.64 -29.65 12.15
C GLY A 45 -18.35 -28.31 12.32
N ALA A 46 -17.73 -27.18 11.93
CA ALA A 46 -18.33 -25.86 12.08
C ALA A 46 -19.44 -25.61 11.04
N LEU A 47 -20.52 -24.97 11.46
CA LEU A 47 -21.61 -24.54 10.58
C LEU A 47 -21.13 -23.45 9.61
N ALA A 48 -21.61 -23.54 8.37
CA ALA A 48 -21.38 -22.52 7.36
C ALA A 48 -22.02 -21.19 7.78
N VAL A 49 -21.27 -20.10 7.66
CA VAL A 49 -21.77 -18.74 7.90
C VAL A 49 -21.97 -18.06 6.53
N PRO A 50 -23.16 -17.51 6.23
CA PRO A 50 -23.38 -16.77 5.00
C PRO A 50 -22.39 -15.61 4.84
N SER A 51 -21.83 -15.47 3.63
CA SER A 51 -20.80 -14.46 3.34
C SER A 51 -21.25 -13.04 3.67
N ASP A 52 -22.49 -12.68 3.35
CA ASP A 52 -23.02 -11.33 3.59
C ASP A 52 -23.14 -11.00 5.09
N ILE A 53 -23.53 -11.99 5.90
CA ILE A 53 -23.57 -11.85 7.37
C ILE A 53 -22.16 -11.65 7.92
N TRP A 54 -21.21 -12.48 7.47
CA TRP A 54 -19.81 -12.36 7.86
C TRP A 54 -19.25 -10.98 7.52
N GLN A 55 -19.43 -10.52 6.28
CA GLN A 55 -18.94 -9.22 5.83
C GLN A 55 -19.59 -8.06 6.59
N GLY A 56 -20.90 -8.13 6.87
CA GLY A 56 -21.60 -7.14 7.68
C GLY A 56 -21.01 -7.04 9.09
N MET A 57 -20.88 -8.18 9.77
CA MET A 57 -20.29 -8.27 11.11
C MET A 57 -18.86 -7.72 11.15
N ILE A 58 -18.00 -8.08 10.18
CA ILE A 58 -16.61 -7.62 10.13
C ILE A 58 -16.53 -6.10 9.94
N ARG A 59 -17.35 -5.52 9.04
CA ARG A 59 -17.42 -4.07 8.84
C ARG A 59 -17.84 -3.34 10.12
N GLN A 60 -18.86 -3.84 10.82
CA GLN A 60 -19.32 -3.27 12.09
C GLN A 60 -18.29 -3.41 13.21
N ALA A 61 -17.56 -4.53 13.25
CA ALA A 61 -16.52 -4.77 14.23
C ALA A 61 -15.21 -4.00 13.95
N GLY A 62 -15.08 -3.33 12.80
CA GLY A 62 -13.87 -2.57 12.43
C GLY A 62 -12.65 -3.43 12.13
N ALA A 63 -12.82 -4.74 11.95
CA ALA A 63 -11.74 -5.62 11.57
C ALA A 63 -11.43 -5.49 10.08
N VAL A 64 -10.22 -5.87 9.68
CA VAL A 64 -9.72 -5.73 8.31
C VAL A 64 -9.79 -7.09 7.61
N PRO A 65 -10.80 -7.34 6.77
CA PRO A 65 -10.91 -8.61 6.05
C PRO A 65 -9.88 -8.66 4.91
N VAL A 66 -9.30 -9.84 4.71
CA VAL A 66 -8.37 -10.14 3.61
C VAL A 66 -8.71 -11.50 2.99
N VAL A 67 -8.30 -11.68 1.74
CA VAL A 67 -8.50 -12.89 0.96
C VAL A 67 -7.15 -13.51 0.64
N GLY A 68 -6.92 -14.70 1.19
CA GLY A 68 -5.70 -15.47 0.96
C GLY A 68 -4.56 -15.07 1.88
N PHE A 69 -3.56 -15.96 1.93
CA PHE A 69 -2.39 -15.81 2.79
C PHE A 69 -1.53 -14.61 2.42
N GLU A 70 -1.40 -14.32 1.11
CA GLU A 70 -0.57 -13.23 0.61
C GLU A 70 -1.10 -11.85 1.03
N GLU A 71 -2.39 -11.56 0.78
CA GLU A 71 -3.00 -10.29 1.24
C GLU A 71 -2.95 -10.19 2.77
N TRP A 72 -3.05 -11.32 3.48
CA TRP A 72 -2.92 -11.32 4.93
C TRP A 72 -1.54 -10.84 5.40
N LEU A 73 -0.47 -11.35 4.82
CA LEU A 73 0.90 -10.90 5.13
C LEU A 73 1.12 -9.44 4.71
N ASP A 74 0.69 -9.07 3.51
CA ASP A 74 0.86 -7.71 2.99
C ASP A 74 0.22 -6.66 3.91
N VAL A 75 -1.02 -6.91 4.34
CA VAL A 75 -1.74 -5.97 5.22
C VAL A 75 -1.09 -5.89 6.60
N LEU A 76 -0.52 -6.98 7.12
CA LEU A 76 0.26 -6.94 8.36
C LEU A 76 1.52 -6.08 8.20
N VAL A 77 2.25 -6.21 7.09
CA VAL A 77 3.40 -5.36 6.75
C VAL A 77 2.98 -3.89 6.62
N GLY A 78 1.86 -3.63 5.94
CA GLY A 78 1.27 -2.30 5.80
C GLY A 78 1.01 -1.66 7.16
N PHE A 79 0.36 -2.37 8.08
CA PHE A 79 0.18 -1.88 9.44
C PHE A 79 1.50 -1.71 10.20
N SER A 80 2.52 -2.54 9.99
CA SER A 80 3.81 -2.36 10.65
C SER A 80 4.51 -1.06 10.19
N HIS A 81 4.55 -0.80 8.89
CA HIS A 81 5.42 0.24 8.32
C HIS A 81 4.74 1.58 8.08
N LEU A 82 3.43 1.60 7.89
CA LEU A 82 2.67 2.84 7.70
C LEU A 82 2.18 3.44 9.01
N SER A 83 2.17 2.70 10.12
CA SER A 83 1.66 3.15 11.44
C SER A 83 2.27 4.44 11.99
N SER A 84 3.53 4.73 11.65
CA SER A 84 4.30 5.85 12.22
C SER A 84 4.19 7.17 11.43
N VAL A 85 3.45 7.17 10.31
CA VAL A 85 3.27 8.34 9.44
C VAL A 85 1.78 8.61 9.24
N GLU A 86 1.41 9.87 9.04
CA GLU A 86 0.07 10.22 8.58
C GLU A 86 -0.13 9.68 7.17
N ILE A 87 -1.32 9.15 6.88
CA ILE A 87 -1.64 8.62 5.56
C ILE A 87 -2.98 9.22 5.12
N GLY A 88 -3.09 9.57 3.84
CA GLY A 88 -4.30 10.11 3.25
C GLY A 88 -4.59 9.49 1.89
N GLU A 89 -5.63 9.98 1.21
CA GLU A 89 -6.12 9.36 -0.02
C GLU A 89 -5.48 9.92 -1.30
N ARG A 90 -4.79 11.07 -1.24
CA ARG A 90 -4.23 11.75 -2.41
C ARG A 90 -2.79 11.30 -2.65
N LEU A 91 -2.61 10.36 -3.55
CA LEU A 91 -1.30 9.76 -3.83
C LEU A 91 -0.61 10.40 -5.04
N ALA A 92 0.69 10.65 -4.93
CA ALA A 92 1.55 10.91 -6.07
C ALA A 92 2.24 9.62 -6.51
N ILE A 93 2.26 9.35 -7.81
CA ILE A 93 2.95 8.19 -8.37
C ILE A 93 4.17 8.71 -9.14
N ILE A 94 5.32 8.04 -8.94
CA ILE A 94 6.52 8.24 -9.74
C ILE A 94 6.87 6.89 -10.36
N SER A 95 7.08 6.84 -11.68
CA SER A 95 7.43 5.60 -12.36
C SER A 95 8.39 5.86 -13.51
N GLY A 96 9.38 5.00 -13.71
CA GLY A 96 10.14 4.98 -14.97
C GLY A 96 9.42 4.19 -16.07
N PRO A 97 8.88 2.98 -15.78
CA PRO A 97 8.04 2.27 -16.74
C PRO A 97 6.62 2.85 -16.78
N GLY A 98 6.23 3.46 -17.89
CA GLY A 98 4.89 4.04 -18.05
C GLY A 98 3.73 3.05 -17.84
N GLY A 99 3.88 1.79 -18.25
CA GLY A 99 2.85 0.76 -18.06
C GLY A 99 2.53 0.49 -16.58
N LEU A 100 3.54 0.46 -15.71
CA LEU A 100 3.34 0.31 -14.26
C LEU A 100 2.74 1.59 -13.64
N ALA A 101 3.00 2.75 -14.23
CA ALA A 101 2.37 4.01 -13.83
C ALA A 101 0.85 3.99 -14.07
N VAL A 102 0.43 3.49 -15.23
CA VAL A 102 -0.98 3.30 -15.59
C VAL A 102 -1.65 2.29 -14.65
N ALA A 103 -1.02 1.13 -14.44
CA ALA A 103 -1.51 0.12 -13.49
C ALA A 103 -1.68 0.70 -12.07
N ALA A 104 -0.75 1.56 -11.63
CA ALA A 104 -0.82 2.17 -10.31
C ALA A 104 -1.94 3.21 -10.20
N ALA A 105 -2.17 3.99 -11.24
CA ALA A 105 -3.31 4.91 -11.30
C ALA A 105 -4.64 4.14 -11.26
N GLU A 106 -4.77 3.06 -12.03
CA GLU A 106 -5.97 2.22 -12.05
C GLU A 106 -6.21 1.54 -10.69
N ALA A 107 -5.17 0.94 -10.11
CA ALA A 107 -5.25 0.32 -8.80
C ALA A 107 -5.66 1.34 -7.71
N CYS A 108 -5.20 2.59 -7.79
CA CYS A 108 -5.64 3.65 -6.87
C CYS A 108 -7.14 3.87 -7.00
N SER A 109 -7.64 4.06 -8.22
CA SER A 109 -9.06 4.27 -8.50
C SER A 109 -9.94 3.11 -8.00
N VAL A 110 -9.55 1.87 -8.31
CA VAL A 110 -10.26 0.64 -7.87
C VAL A 110 -10.36 0.54 -6.35
N ASN A 111 -9.35 1.02 -5.62
CA ASN A 111 -9.32 0.99 -4.17
C ASN A 111 -9.84 2.28 -3.50
N GLY A 112 -10.46 3.19 -4.27
CA GLY A 112 -11.05 4.42 -3.74
C GLY A 112 -10.01 5.47 -3.30
N LEU A 113 -8.77 5.36 -3.77
CA LEU A 113 -7.72 6.37 -3.61
C LEU A 113 -7.76 7.35 -4.78
N LYS A 114 -7.15 8.51 -4.61
CA LYS A 114 -7.14 9.59 -5.60
C LYS A 114 -5.70 9.89 -6.01
N LEU A 115 -5.52 10.29 -7.26
CA LEU A 115 -4.27 10.92 -7.66
C LEU A 115 -4.24 12.35 -7.15
N ALA A 116 -3.16 12.72 -6.47
CA ALA A 116 -2.93 14.08 -6.02
C ALA A 116 -2.83 15.04 -7.22
N GLU A 117 -3.45 16.20 -7.08
CA GLU A 117 -3.26 17.33 -8.00
C GLU A 117 -1.99 18.07 -7.60
N LEU A 118 -0.99 18.06 -8.48
CA LEU A 118 0.31 18.65 -8.20
C LEU A 118 0.25 20.17 -8.35
N SER A 119 0.81 20.88 -7.37
CA SER A 119 0.82 22.34 -7.42
C SER A 119 1.64 22.88 -8.59
N PRO A 120 1.34 24.09 -9.10
CA PRO A 120 2.16 24.72 -10.14
C PRO A 120 3.63 24.86 -9.75
N LYS A 121 3.92 25.06 -8.46
CA LYS A 121 5.29 25.11 -7.91
C LYS A 121 5.99 23.77 -8.08
N THR A 122 5.34 22.67 -7.71
CA THR A 122 5.85 21.30 -7.86
C THR A 122 6.08 20.96 -9.32
N LEU A 123 5.12 21.24 -10.21
CA LEU A 123 5.26 21.02 -11.65
C LEU A 123 6.45 21.78 -12.24
N LYS A 124 6.67 23.04 -11.82
CA LYS A 124 7.82 23.84 -12.25
C LYS A 124 9.15 23.22 -11.81
N ILE A 125 9.25 22.73 -10.57
CA ILE A 125 10.47 22.07 -10.09
C ILE A 125 10.69 20.75 -10.85
N LEU A 126 9.64 19.93 -11.00
CA LEU A 126 9.71 18.67 -11.75
C LEU A 126 10.16 18.89 -13.21
N SER A 127 9.73 19.97 -13.87
CA SER A 127 10.16 20.28 -15.24
C SER A 127 11.66 20.55 -15.40
N SER A 128 12.36 20.86 -14.30
CA SER A 128 13.82 21.03 -14.29
C SER A 128 14.59 19.74 -13.98
N ILE A 129 13.88 18.70 -13.54
CA ILE A 129 14.45 17.40 -13.12
C ILE A 129 14.19 16.34 -14.18
N VAL A 130 12.95 16.26 -14.67
CA VAL A 130 12.48 15.19 -15.55
C VAL A 130 12.75 15.58 -17.00
N PRO A 131 13.43 14.72 -17.80
CA PRO A 131 13.64 14.97 -19.22
C PRO A 131 12.31 15.20 -19.96
N PRO A 132 12.22 16.07 -20.97
CA PRO A 132 10.94 16.43 -21.59
C PRO A 132 10.38 15.41 -22.57
N THR A 133 11.20 14.49 -23.08
CA THR A 133 10.83 13.58 -24.17
C THR A 133 10.49 12.20 -23.62
N GLY A 134 9.29 11.69 -23.95
CA GLY A 134 8.86 10.36 -23.55
C GLY A 134 8.49 10.22 -22.07
N THR A 135 8.14 11.33 -21.43
CA THR A 135 7.85 11.46 -19.99
C THR A 135 6.54 12.24 -19.76
N SER A 136 6.09 12.31 -18.51
CA SER A 136 4.93 13.09 -18.11
C SER A 136 5.17 13.72 -16.74
N LEU A 137 4.93 15.02 -16.62
CA LEU A 137 5.00 15.75 -15.35
C LEU A 137 3.67 15.73 -14.58
N LYS A 138 2.56 15.34 -15.22
CA LYS A 138 1.28 15.15 -14.53
C LYS A 138 1.38 13.95 -13.60
N ASN A 139 0.41 13.75 -12.72
CA ASN A 139 0.37 12.55 -11.89
C ASN A 139 -0.41 11.44 -12.64
N PRO A 140 0.16 10.25 -12.92
CA PRO A 140 1.49 9.75 -12.54
C PRO A 140 2.66 10.45 -13.23
N VAL A 141 3.69 10.79 -12.43
CA VAL A 141 4.94 11.38 -12.92
C VAL A 141 5.77 10.29 -13.57
N ASP A 142 5.77 10.26 -14.89
CA ASP A 142 6.59 9.35 -15.69
C ASP A 142 7.97 9.99 -15.87
N VAL A 143 8.99 9.42 -15.22
CA VAL A 143 10.37 9.92 -15.26
C VAL A 143 11.19 9.30 -16.39
N GLY A 144 10.59 8.41 -17.18
CA GLY A 144 11.23 7.69 -18.27
C GLY A 144 12.23 6.63 -17.81
N LEU A 145 12.63 5.78 -18.75
CA LEU A 145 13.57 4.68 -18.49
C LEU A 145 15.01 5.17 -18.22
N THR A 146 15.36 6.37 -18.65
CA THR A 146 16.66 6.99 -18.37
C THR A 146 16.88 7.25 -16.88
N ALA A 147 15.81 7.37 -16.09
CA ALA A 147 15.92 7.51 -14.64
C ALA A 147 16.59 6.30 -13.96
N SER A 148 16.58 5.12 -14.60
CA SER A 148 17.33 3.95 -14.11
C SER A 148 18.84 4.07 -14.32
N LEU A 149 19.29 4.93 -15.24
CA LEU A 149 20.70 5.29 -15.45
C LEU A 149 21.13 6.44 -14.52
N GLU A 150 20.20 7.33 -14.20
CA GLU A 150 20.43 8.55 -13.40
C GLU A 150 19.45 8.61 -12.22
N MET A 151 19.77 7.91 -11.12
CA MET A 151 18.86 7.78 -9.97
C MET A 151 18.48 9.11 -9.31
N ASP A 152 19.25 10.18 -9.54
CA ASP A 152 18.90 11.52 -9.08
C ASP A 152 17.55 12.00 -9.63
N ILE A 153 17.13 11.54 -10.80
CA ILE A 153 15.80 11.87 -11.34
C ILE A 153 14.70 11.32 -10.43
N TYR A 154 14.78 10.05 -10.00
CA TYR A 154 13.83 9.48 -9.02
C TYR A 154 13.92 10.19 -7.67
N ILE A 155 15.14 10.38 -7.15
CA ILE A 155 15.36 10.92 -5.80
C ILE A 155 14.84 12.36 -5.69
N GLN A 156 15.17 13.21 -6.65
CA GLN A 156 14.75 14.62 -6.64
C GLN A 156 13.26 14.75 -6.93
N SER A 157 12.70 13.93 -7.82
CA SER A 157 11.24 13.91 -8.06
C SER A 157 10.47 13.50 -6.80
N MET A 158 10.95 12.46 -6.10
CA MET A 158 10.38 12.01 -4.83
C MET A 158 10.46 13.09 -3.75
N LYS A 159 11.63 13.71 -3.55
CA LYS A 159 11.79 14.81 -2.58
C LYS A 159 10.87 15.99 -2.90
N THR A 160 10.71 16.32 -4.18
CA THR A 160 9.81 17.39 -4.65
C THR A 160 8.35 17.08 -4.34
N LEU A 161 7.88 15.88 -4.69
CA LEU A 161 6.50 15.43 -4.42
C LEU A 161 6.23 15.31 -2.91
N ALA A 162 7.23 14.89 -2.13
CA ALA A 162 7.11 14.78 -0.69
C ALA A 162 6.95 16.14 -0.01
N GLN A 163 7.31 17.25 -0.66
CA GLN A 163 7.10 18.61 -0.15
C GLN A 163 5.76 19.22 -0.59
N ASP A 164 5.05 18.63 -1.56
CA ASP A 164 3.79 19.19 -2.07
C ASP A 164 2.64 19.00 -1.05
N PRO A 165 1.97 20.06 -0.57
CA PRO A 165 0.89 19.94 0.41
C PRO A 165 -0.37 19.21 -0.12
N GLY A 166 -0.50 19.07 -1.44
CA GLY A 166 -1.55 18.30 -2.11
C GLY A 166 -1.32 16.78 -2.08
N VAL A 167 -0.14 16.33 -1.68
CA VAL A 167 0.27 14.91 -1.70
C VAL A 167 0.27 14.33 -0.29
N ASP A 168 -0.58 13.35 -0.04
CA ASP A 168 -0.68 12.65 1.24
C ASP A 168 0.27 11.43 1.32
N GLY A 169 0.68 10.90 0.18
CA GLY A 169 1.59 9.75 0.10
C GLY A 169 2.17 9.54 -1.29
N ILE A 170 3.27 8.79 -1.35
CA ILE A 170 4.00 8.55 -2.60
C ILE A 170 4.07 7.06 -2.88
N ILE A 171 3.74 6.68 -4.11
CA ILE A 171 4.06 5.38 -4.69
C ILE A 171 5.23 5.59 -5.65
N ILE A 172 6.32 4.85 -5.46
CA ILE A 172 7.49 4.95 -6.32
C ILE A 172 7.83 3.59 -6.95
N ILE A 173 7.92 3.60 -8.28
CA ILE A 173 8.16 2.43 -9.11
C ILE A 173 9.45 2.66 -9.89
N GLY A 174 10.55 2.15 -9.34
CA GLY A 174 11.87 2.49 -9.85
C GLY A 174 12.95 1.55 -9.35
N ALA A 175 13.95 1.35 -10.18
CA ALA A 175 15.17 0.64 -9.84
C ALA A 175 16.33 1.18 -10.68
N GLY A 176 17.53 1.22 -10.11
CA GLY A 176 18.77 1.46 -10.82
C GLY A 176 19.27 0.21 -11.56
N LEU A 177 20.34 0.38 -12.34
CA LEU A 177 20.94 -0.71 -13.10
C LEU A 177 21.97 -1.53 -12.31
N THR A 178 22.46 -1.01 -11.18
CA THR A 178 23.48 -1.66 -10.36
C THR A 178 23.07 -1.70 -8.89
N PRO A 179 23.61 -2.64 -8.09
CA PRO A 179 23.36 -2.70 -6.65
C PRO A 179 23.74 -1.39 -5.92
N GLU A 180 24.81 -0.72 -6.34
CA GLU A 180 25.26 0.55 -5.76
C GLU A 180 24.23 1.67 -5.97
N MET A 181 23.68 1.75 -7.19
CA MET A 181 22.61 2.71 -7.50
C MET A 181 21.33 2.42 -6.70
N ASN A 182 20.98 1.14 -6.56
CA ASN A 182 19.83 0.70 -5.76
C ASN A 182 20.00 1.00 -4.27
N ARG A 183 21.22 0.84 -3.73
CA ARG A 183 21.55 1.22 -2.35
C ARG A 183 21.37 2.72 -2.13
N ARG A 184 21.98 3.55 -2.96
CA ARG A 184 21.84 5.03 -2.89
C ARG A 184 20.37 5.46 -2.97
N TYR A 185 19.62 4.84 -3.86
CA TYR A 185 18.20 5.09 -4.03
C TYR A 185 17.39 4.72 -2.77
N ALA A 186 17.65 3.55 -2.19
CA ALA A 186 16.97 3.11 -0.98
C ALA A 186 17.31 3.97 0.24
N GLU A 187 18.57 4.37 0.41
CA GLU A 187 19.01 5.29 1.46
C GLU A 187 18.29 6.64 1.35
N ALA A 188 18.18 7.19 0.12
CA ALA A 188 17.47 8.44 -0.12
C ALA A 188 15.96 8.34 0.18
N ILE A 189 15.32 7.19 -0.11
CA ILE A 189 13.92 6.94 0.27
C ILE A 189 13.74 6.98 1.79
N VAL A 190 14.60 6.28 2.53
CA VAL A 190 14.56 6.24 4.00
C VAL A 190 14.78 7.62 4.59
N GLU A 191 15.79 8.36 4.11
CA GLU A 191 16.07 9.74 4.52
C GLU A 191 14.86 10.66 4.28
N THR A 192 14.24 10.57 3.11
CA THR A 192 13.11 11.41 2.71
C THR A 192 11.86 11.11 3.55
N ARG A 193 11.53 9.83 3.76
CA ARG A 193 10.43 9.41 4.63
C ARG A 193 10.63 9.93 6.05
N ASN A 194 11.85 9.80 6.59
CA ASN A 194 12.15 10.18 7.97
C ASN A 194 12.15 11.69 8.20
N SER A 195 12.58 12.48 7.21
CA SER A 195 12.62 13.94 7.29
C SER A 195 11.26 14.60 7.04
N LEU A 196 10.54 14.17 6.00
CA LEU A 196 9.28 14.80 5.57
C LEU A 196 8.03 14.13 6.15
N LYS A 197 8.18 13.00 6.84
CA LYS A 197 7.10 12.27 7.53
C LYS A 197 5.93 11.86 6.63
N LYS A 198 6.16 11.74 5.32
CA LYS A 198 5.18 11.23 4.37
C LYS A 198 5.36 9.73 4.11
N PRO A 199 4.27 8.96 3.93
CA PRO A 199 4.34 7.57 3.57
C PRO A 199 4.91 7.45 2.15
N ILE A 200 5.91 6.58 2.02
CA ILE A 200 6.48 6.20 0.74
C ILE A 200 6.33 4.68 0.62
N VAL A 201 5.71 4.24 -0.46
CA VAL A 201 5.53 2.83 -0.81
C VAL A 201 6.36 2.55 -2.05
N VAL A 202 7.27 1.59 -1.96
CA VAL A 202 8.18 1.24 -3.03
C VAL A 202 7.68 -0.02 -3.72
N ILE A 203 7.68 -0.01 -5.05
CA ILE A 203 7.31 -1.17 -5.86
C ILE A 203 8.51 -1.54 -6.74
N GLY A 204 8.97 -2.78 -6.59
CA GLY A 204 10.02 -3.34 -7.40
C GLY A 204 9.59 -3.48 -8.85
N ILE A 205 10.49 -3.22 -9.79
CA ILE A 205 10.25 -3.52 -11.21
C ILE A 205 10.51 -5.02 -11.42
N PRO A 206 9.58 -5.78 -12.03
CA PRO A 206 9.81 -7.19 -12.33
C PRO A 206 11.10 -7.41 -13.14
N VAL A 207 11.80 -8.52 -12.87
CA VAL A 207 13.04 -8.93 -13.56
C VAL A 207 14.26 -8.02 -13.29
N ARG A 208 14.10 -6.92 -12.56
CA ARG A 208 15.23 -6.10 -12.05
C ARG A 208 15.72 -6.63 -10.71
N ASP A 209 16.92 -6.18 -10.31
CA ASP A 209 17.41 -6.40 -8.95
C ASP A 209 16.45 -5.73 -7.95
N GLN A 210 15.99 -6.50 -6.98
CA GLN A 210 15.08 -6.07 -5.90
C GLN A 210 15.69 -6.28 -4.50
N SER A 211 16.97 -6.65 -4.41
CA SER A 211 17.65 -6.94 -3.14
C SER A 211 17.64 -5.75 -2.15
N TYR A 212 17.60 -4.52 -2.67
CA TYR A 212 17.45 -3.31 -1.84
C TYR A 212 16.11 -3.23 -1.09
N GLY A 213 15.13 -4.04 -1.48
CA GLY A 213 13.86 -4.19 -0.77
C GLY A 213 14.03 -4.69 0.67
N GLU A 214 15.02 -5.54 0.94
CA GLU A 214 15.30 -6.02 2.30
C GLU A 214 15.76 -4.88 3.22
N TYR A 215 16.63 -4.01 2.70
CA TYR A 215 17.08 -2.82 3.41
C TYR A 215 15.92 -1.86 3.70
N LEU A 216 15.06 -1.61 2.70
CA LEU A 216 13.86 -0.78 2.86
C LEU A 216 12.92 -1.36 3.93
N TYR A 217 12.68 -2.66 3.89
CA TYR A 217 11.83 -3.36 4.84
C TYR A 217 12.38 -3.22 6.27
N ALA A 218 13.68 -3.46 6.47
CA ALA A 218 14.33 -3.29 7.78
C ALA A 218 14.29 -1.84 8.29
N ALA A 219 14.28 -0.86 7.38
CA ALA A 219 14.15 0.56 7.70
C ALA A 219 12.68 1.04 7.90
N GLY A 220 11.70 0.14 7.82
CA GLY A 220 10.29 0.46 8.00
C GLY A 220 9.64 1.17 6.80
N VAL A 221 10.21 0.99 5.60
CA VAL A 221 9.60 1.40 4.32
C VAL A 221 8.94 0.16 3.69
N PRO A 222 7.63 0.20 3.39
CA PRO A 222 6.99 -0.94 2.74
C PRO A 222 7.46 -1.07 1.29
N PHE A 223 7.86 -2.30 0.93
CA PHE A 223 8.31 -2.70 -0.40
C PHE A 223 7.43 -3.84 -0.89
N PHE A 224 6.97 -3.77 -2.14
CA PHE A 224 6.13 -4.78 -2.79
C PHE A 224 6.66 -5.13 -4.19
N ASP A 225 6.29 -6.30 -4.67
CA ASP A 225 6.59 -6.80 -6.01
C ASP A 225 5.50 -6.49 -7.05
N SER A 226 4.30 -6.11 -6.59
CA SER A 226 3.14 -5.76 -7.41
C SER A 226 2.51 -4.45 -6.96
N VAL A 227 2.05 -3.72 -7.98
CA VAL A 227 1.31 -2.47 -7.83
C VAL A 227 -0.01 -2.67 -7.08
N GLU A 228 -0.79 -3.66 -7.51
CA GLU A 228 -2.12 -3.94 -6.98
C GLU A 228 -2.04 -4.33 -5.50
N ARG A 229 -1.05 -5.16 -5.14
CA ARG A 229 -0.78 -5.55 -3.75
C ARG A 229 -0.44 -4.34 -2.87
N ALA A 230 0.48 -3.50 -3.34
CA ALA A 230 0.91 -2.30 -2.64
C ALA A 230 -0.25 -1.33 -2.38
N VAL A 231 -1.01 -1.03 -3.44
CA VAL A 231 -2.11 -0.06 -3.40
C VAL A 231 -3.28 -0.58 -2.55
N ARG A 232 -3.67 -1.85 -2.72
CA ARG A 232 -4.70 -2.49 -1.91
C ARG A 232 -4.32 -2.46 -0.43
N THR A 233 -3.07 -2.77 -0.12
CA THR A 233 -2.56 -2.72 1.27
C THR A 233 -2.64 -1.33 1.86
N TYR A 234 -2.18 -0.32 1.13
CA TYR A 234 -2.28 1.08 1.56
C TYR A 234 -3.74 1.48 1.83
N ALA A 235 -4.66 1.13 0.92
CA ALA A 235 -6.08 1.41 1.07
C ALA A 235 -6.72 0.72 2.28
N ARG A 236 -6.34 -0.53 2.59
CA ARG A 236 -6.81 -1.25 3.79
C ARG A 236 -6.37 -0.56 5.08
N VAL A 237 -5.12 -0.12 5.15
CA VAL A 237 -4.60 0.62 6.31
C VAL A 237 -5.33 1.95 6.47
N LEU A 238 -5.53 2.69 5.38
CA LEU A 238 -6.29 3.96 5.40
C LEU A 238 -7.75 3.76 5.84
N SER A 239 -8.42 2.72 5.30
CA SER A 239 -9.80 2.40 5.63
C SER A 239 -9.99 2.11 7.11
N TYR A 240 -9.10 1.31 7.70
CA TYR A 240 -9.10 1.06 9.15
C TYR A 240 -8.89 2.34 9.97
N ARG A 241 -7.95 3.19 9.56
CA ARG A 241 -7.70 4.46 10.27
C ARG A 241 -8.91 5.40 10.22
N ARG A 242 -9.59 5.47 9.08
CA ARG A 242 -10.84 6.23 8.93
C ARG A 242 -11.92 5.68 9.86
N TRP A 243 -12.15 4.37 9.84
CA TRP A 243 -13.09 3.73 10.73
C TRP A 243 -12.78 4.02 12.20
N ARG A 244 -11.50 3.93 12.59
CA ARG A 244 -11.07 4.22 13.96
C ARG A 244 -11.31 5.68 14.35
N ALA A 245 -11.05 6.62 13.45
CA ALA A 245 -11.25 8.06 13.70
C ALA A 245 -12.73 8.46 13.83
N THR A 246 -13.65 7.74 13.18
CA THR A 246 -15.09 8.02 13.29
C THR A 246 -15.79 7.29 14.44
N THR A 247 -15.13 6.30 15.04
CA THR A 247 -15.71 5.39 16.06
C THR A 247 -15.10 5.59 17.45
N ALA A 248 -13.91 6.19 17.55
CA ALA A 248 -13.28 6.59 18.80
C ALA A 248 -13.84 7.93 19.31
#